data_AF-A0A534P2M6-F1
#
_entry.id   AF-A0A534P2M6-F1
#
_cell.length_a   1.000
_cell.length_b   1.000
_cell.length_c   1.000
_cell.angle_alpha   90.00
_cell.angle_beta   90.00
_cell.angle_gamma   90.00
#
_symmetry.space_group_name_H-M   'P 1'
#
loop_
_entity.id
_entity.type
_entity.pdbx_description
1 polymer ?
#
loop_
_entity_poly.entity_id
_entity_poly.type
_entity_poly.pdbx_seq_one_letter_code
_entity_poly.pdbx_strand_id
1 'polypeptide(L)'
;MEASTAEDWMVISSHFVPYASKLPDRVLAHLSLLEGDCGGFAVDRLTHSLQTATLAHRDGRDEEYVVCALLHDIGDTLGTYNHADIA
;
A
#
# COMPACT_ATOMS: atom_id res chain seq x y z
N MET A 1 -5.97 -16.64 21.78
CA MET A 1 -6.39 -17.65 20.78
C MET A 1 -6.73 -18.99 21.43
N GLU A 2 -5.99 -19.48 22.42
CA GLU A 2 -6.30 -20.79 23.05
C GLU A 2 -7.63 -20.85 23.84
N ALA A 3 -8.20 -19.70 24.22
CA ALA A 3 -9.48 -19.62 24.94
C ALA A 3 -10.61 -18.95 24.12
N SER A 4 -10.44 -18.72 22.82
CA SER A 4 -11.53 -18.12 22.03
C SER A 4 -12.64 -19.11 21.74
N THR A 5 -13.88 -18.62 21.84
CA THR A 5 -15.10 -19.39 21.58
C THR A 5 -15.56 -19.23 20.13
N ALA A 6 -16.49 -20.08 19.70
CA ALA A 6 -17.10 -19.95 18.37
C ALA A 6 -17.85 -18.62 18.24
N GLU A 7 -18.50 -18.17 19.31
CA GLU A 7 -19.19 -16.89 19.40
C GLU A 7 -18.22 -15.72 19.22
N ASP A 8 -17.03 -15.76 19.83
CA ASP A 8 -16.00 -14.72 19.65
C ASP A 8 -15.56 -14.60 18.18
N TRP A 9 -15.38 -15.73 17.51
CA TRP A 9 -15.02 -15.76 16.09
C TRP A 9 -16.15 -15.27 15.18
N MET A 10 -17.40 -15.55 15.54
CA MET A 10 -18.56 -15.04 14.81
C MET A 10 -18.63 -13.50 14.88
N VAL A 11 -18.39 -12.93 16.06
CA VAL A 11 -18.31 -11.48 16.25
C VAL A 11 -17.19 -10.91 15.38
N ILE A 12 -15.96 -11.44 15.47
CA ILE A 12 -14.82 -10.98 14.65
C ILE A 12 -15.16 -11.05 13.16
N SER A 13 -15.68 -12.18 12.69
CA SER A 13 -15.98 -12.39 11.27
C SER A 13 -17.02 -11.40 10.75
N SER A 14 -18.03 -11.08 11.57
CA SER A 14 -19.08 -10.12 11.21
C SER A 14 -18.55 -8.70 10.97
N HIS A 15 -17.47 -8.32 11.66
CA HIS A 15 -16.78 -7.04 11.47
C HIS A 15 -15.67 -7.11 10.41
N PHE A 16 -14.98 -8.24 10.32
CA PHE A 16 -13.85 -8.42 9.42
C PHE A 16 -14.26 -8.43 7.95
N VAL A 17 -15.37 -9.09 7.60
CA VAL A 17 -15.81 -9.16 6.18
C VAL A 17 -16.04 -7.76 5.58
N PRO A 18 -16.80 -6.84 6.23
CA PRO A 18 -16.94 -5.46 5.74
C PRO A 18 -15.64 -4.65 5.79
N TYR A 19 -14.73 -4.95 6.72
CA TYR A 19 -13.43 -4.29 6.80
C TYR A 19 -12.51 -4.72 5.64
N ALA A 20 -12.48 -6.02 5.34
CA ALA A 20 -11.67 -6.60 4.29
C ALA A 20 -12.11 -6.11 2.90
N SER A 21 -13.41 -5.97 2.65
CA SER A 21 -13.93 -5.47 1.37
C SER A 21 -13.48 -4.03 1.06
N LYS A 22 -13.10 -3.25 2.09
CA LYS A 22 -12.60 -1.88 1.97
C LYS A 22 -11.07 -1.78 1.85
N LEU A 23 -10.38 -2.91 1.68
CA LEU A 23 -8.92 -2.91 1.52
C LEU A 23 -8.45 -2.04 0.34
N PRO A 24 -9.04 -2.09 -0.86
CA PRO A 24 -8.59 -1.26 -1.99
C PRO A 24 -8.62 0.24 -1.67
N ASP A 25 -9.70 0.72 -1.04
CA ASP A 25 -9.83 2.13 -0.65
C ASP A 25 -8.73 2.56 0.32
N ARG A 26 -8.36 1.68 1.27
CA ARG A 26 -7.26 1.96 2.21
C ARG A 26 -5.93 1.98 1.48
N VAL A 27 -5.64 1.02 0.60
CA VAL A 27 -4.39 1.02 -0.18
C VAL A 27 -4.25 2.33 -0.96
N LEU A 28 -5.31 2.79 -1.63
CA LEU A 28 -5.30 4.07 -2.35
C LEU A 28 -5.12 5.25 -1.41
N ALA A 29 -5.80 5.27 -0.25
CA ALA A 29 -5.63 6.32 0.73
C ALA A 29 -4.19 6.42 1.26
N HIS A 30 -3.53 5.28 1.48
CA HIS A 30 -2.12 5.23 1.88
C HIS A 30 -1.18 5.69 0.76
N LEU A 31 -1.45 5.29 -0.49
CA LEU A 31 -0.70 5.77 -1.64
C LEU A 31 -0.79 7.31 -1.78
N SER A 32 -1.97 7.89 -1.53
CA SER A 32 -2.16 9.35 -1.53
C SER A 32 -1.39 10.08 -0.43
N LEU A 33 -0.96 9.41 0.65
CA LEU A 33 -0.10 10.04 1.66
C LEU A 33 1.30 10.38 1.14
N LEU A 34 1.69 9.82 0.00
CA LEU A 34 2.97 10.09 -0.66
C LEU A 34 2.99 11.40 -1.47
N GLU A 35 1.86 12.12 -1.54
CA GLU A 35 1.73 13.38 -2.29
C GLU A 35 2.30 14.58 -1.52
N GLY A 36 2.99 15.48 -2.23
CA GLY A 36 3.30 16.83 -1.78
C GLY A 36 4.67 17.07 -1.13
N ASP A 37 5.29 16.07 -0.49
CA ASP A 37 6.64 16.21 0.06
C ASP A 37 7.70 15.62 -0.88
N CYS A 38 8.55 16.49 -1.43
CA CYS A 38 9.64 16.09 -2.30
C CYS A 38 10.90 15.66 -1.53
N GLY A 39 11.05 15.99 -0.24
CA GLY A 39 12.22 15.58 0.56
C GLY A 39 13.60 15.96 -0.03
N GLY A 40 13.65 16.99 -0.89
CA GLY A 40 14.85 17.41 -1.62
C GLY A 40 15.04 16.77 -3.02
N PHE A 41 14.14 15.89 -3.45
CA PHE A 41 14.08 15.35 -4.81
C PHE A 41 13.31 16.27 -5.77
N ALA A 42 13.33 15.95 -7.06
CA ALA A 42 12.65 16.73 -8.09
C ALA A 42 11.12 16.57 -8.08
N VAL A 43 10.61 15.46 -7.55
CA VAL A 43 9.19 15.12 -7.45
C VAL A 43 8.89 14.43 -6.13
N ASP A 44 7.63 14.44 -5.72
CA ASP A 44 7.17 13.70 -4.54
C ASP A 44 7.13 12.18 -4.78
N ARG A 45 6.95 11.42 -3.69
CA ARG A 45 6.93 9.95 -3.70
C ARG A 45 5.75 9.39 -4.50
N LEU A 46 4.60 10.06 -4.49
CA LEU A 46 3.45 9.65 -5.30
C LEU A 46 3.79 9.73 -6.80
N THR A 47 4.35 10.86 -7.24
CA THR A 47 4.77 11.07 -8.62
C THR A 47 5.85 10.08 -9.01
N HIS A 48 6.83 9.81 -8.13
CA HIS A 48 7.84 8.78 -8.35
C HIS A 48 7.20 7.40 -8.58
N SER A 49 6.28 7.00 -7.71
CA SER A 49 5.57 5.71 -7.81
C SER A 49 4.80 5.57 -9.12
N LEU A 50 4.08 6.64 -9.53
CA LEU A 50 3.36 6.68 -10.80
C LEU A 50 4.30 6.61 -12.01
N GLN A 51 5.46 7.29 -11.96
CA GLN A 51 6.47 7.21 -13.00
C GLN A 51 7.02 5.79 -13.15
N THR A 52 7.38 5.14 -12.03
CA THR A 52 7.90 3.77 -12.02
C THR A 52 6.88 2.78 -12.58
N ALA A 53 5.61 2.85 -12.13
CA ALA A 53 4.54 2.02 -12.67
C ALA A 53 4.26 2.29 -14.15
N THR A 54 4.31 3.56 -14.58
CA THR A 54 4.12 3.93 -15.99
C THR A 54 5.24 3.38 -16.88
N LEU A 55 6.49 3.41 -16.41
CA LEU A 55 7.62 2.83 -17.12
C LEU A 55 7.49 1.31 -17.24
N ALA A 56 7.13 0.62 -16.15
CA ALA A 56 6.86 -0.81 -16.16
C ALA A 56 5.73 -1.19 -17.12
N HIS A 57 4.64 -0.42 -17.13
CA HIS A 57 3.52 -0.64 -18.05
C HIS A 57 3.95 -0.46 -19.52
N ARG A 58 4.74 0.58 -19.81
CA ARG A 58 5.27 0.83 -21.17
C ARG A 58 6.30 -0.21 -21.62
N ASP A 59 7.00 -0.84 -20.67
CA ASP A 59 7.90 -1.98 -20.90
C ASP A 59 7.13 -3.29 -21.15
N GLY A 60 5.79 -3.28 -21.10
CA GLY A 60 4.96 -4.45 -21.36
C GLY A 60 4.99 -5.48 -20.22
N ARG A 61 5.29 -5.04 -19.00
CA ARG A 61 5.22 -5.90 -17.80
C ARG A 61 3.78 -6.31 -17.50
N ASP A 62 3.63 -7.42 -16.80
CA ASP A 62 2.33 -7.88 -16.34
C ASP A 62 1.71 -6.96 -15.28
N GLU A 63 0.43 -7.15 -15.03
CA GLU A 63 -0.34 -6.32 -14.10
C GLU A 63 0.22 -6.39 -12.67
N GLU A 64 0.62 -7.59 -12.21
CA GLU A 64 1.20 -7.77 -10.89
C GLU A 64 2.47 -6.93 -10.71
N TYR A 65 3.38 -6.96 -11.69
CA TYR A 65 4.59 -6.16 -11.68
C TYR A 65 4.29 -4.66 -11.72
N VAL A 66 3.32 -4.21 -12.53
CA VAL A 66 2.93 -2.80 -12.59
C VAL A 66 2.33 -2.33 -11.25
N VAL A 67 1.52 -3.17 -10.60
CA VAL A 67 0.95 -2.87 -9.28
C VAL A 67 2.05 -2.87 -8.21
N CYS A 68 2.97 -3.83 -8.22
CA CYS A 68 4.13 -3.81 -7.32
C CYS A 68 4.97 -2.54 -7.50
N ALA A 69 5.25 -2.15 -8.75
CA ALA A 69 5.96 -0.91 -9.06
C ALA A 69 5.20 0.34 -8.57
N LEU A 70 3.87 0.34 -8.59
CA LEU A 70 3.06 1.44 -8.06
C LEU A 70 3.09 1.51 -6.54
N LEU A 71 3.16 0.37 -5.85
CA LEU A 71 3.01 0.30 -4.39
C LEU A 71 4.33 0.15 -3.63
N HIS A 72 5.48 0.02 -4.31
CA HIS A 72 6.76 -0.30 -3.67
C HIS A 72 7.18 0.68 -2.56
N ASP A 73 6.91 1.97 -2.71
CA ASP A 73 7.29 3.01 -1.72
C ASP A 73 6.14 3.33 -0.73
N ILE A 74 5.05 2.55 -0.70
CA ILE A 74 3.87 2.86 0.16
C ILE A 74 4.22 2.88 1.67
N GLY A 75 5.30 2.20 2.06
CA GLY A 75 5.81 2.12 3.42
C GLY A 75 6.64 3.32 3.89
N ASP A 76 7.06 4.22 2.99
CA ASP A 76 8.06 5.26 3.27
C ASP A 76 7.65 6.22 4.37
N THR A 77 6.35 6.46 4.47
CA THR A 77 5.76 7.33 5.50
C THR A 77 5.95 6.80 6.92
N LEU A 78 6.22 5.51 7.08
CA LEU A 78 6.42 4.85 8.37
C LEU A 78 7.91 4.71 8.74
N GLY A 79 8.81 4.80 7.76
CA GLY A 79 10.22 4.40 7.88
C GLY A 79 11.21 5.51 7.56
N THR A 80 11.22 6.61 8.33
CA THR A 80 12.06 7.80 8.09
C THR A 80 13.55 7.49 7.87
N TYR A 81 14.07 6.43 8.49
CA TYR A 81 15.49 6.06 8.42
C TYR A 81 15.76 4.64 7.89
N ASN A 82 14.71 3.84 7.63
CA ASN A 82 14.87 2.44 7.28
C ASN A 82 13.81 1.98 6.27
N HIS A 83 13.96 2.51 5.05
CA HIS A 83 13.09 2.25 3.90
C HIS A 83 13.01 0.75 3.54
N ALA A 84 14.14 0.04 3.50
CA ALA A 84 14.23 -1.35 3.03
C ALA A 84 13.44 -2.38 3.85
N ASP A 85 13.14 -2.10 5.12
CA ASP A 85 12.39 -3.03 5.98
C ASP A 85 10.86 -2.81 5.92
N ILE A 86 10.40 -1.73 5.28
CA ILE A 86 8.97 -1.33 5.23
C ILE A 86 8.43 -1.26 3.78
N ALA A 87 9.31 -1.24 2.78
CA ALA A 87 8.98 -1.19 1.35
C ALA A 87 8.84 -2.58 0.70
#